data_AF-A0A9E1W097-F1
#
_entry.id   AF-A0A9E1W097-F1
#
_cell.length_a   1.000
_cell.length_b   1.000
_cell.length_c   1.000
_cell.angle_alpha   90.00
_cell.angle_beta   90.00
_cell.angle_gamma   90.00
#
_symmetry.space_group_name_H-M   'P 1'
#
loop_
_entity.id
_entity.type
_entity.pdbx_description
1 polymer ?
#
loop_
_entity_poly.entity_id
_entity_poly.type
_entity_poly.pdbx_seq_one_letter_code
_entity_poly.pdbx_strand_id
1 'polypeptide(L)'
;MKPSRIFIHPYLYLSCFLSALLLLTPATLLAGNTAPFVTKIKVTGNTLVDPFDIDGYLDLGNGLNMTPEIMDLVVSELKANYNYHGHPFIGAYSTLKVKNGTMTIKVDEKDEYRWGKPRAERATLKRAFLHDITLKESRKHNIIETLLKGYQKQKLIEEIVAEFLVEKQRKVIEEIHYQRIVALREKVADKVREFQSIKKNIEEQEIRRIEEMKYRIESAGLKKLSDPIEEITGMASEEYTDLDEFIDNVVFEEMLNPGL
;
A
#
# COMPACT_ATOMS: atom_id res chain seq x y z
N MET A 1 26.60 -67.08 -44.40
CA MET A 1 26.41 -66.77 -42.96
C MET A 1 26.67 -65.28 -42.79
N LYS A 2 25.65 -64.49 -42.42
CA LYS A 2 25.75 -63.03 -42.30
C LYS A 2 26.15 -62.63 -40.87
N PRO A 3 26.93 -61.55 -40.69
CA PRO A 3 27.42 -61.11 -39.41
C PRO A 3 26.41 -60.25 -38.64
N SER A 4 26.73 -60.10 -37.36
CA SER A 4 26.10 -59.34 -36.28
C SER A 4 25.76 -57.88 -36.59
N ARG A 5 24.62 -57.42 -36.05
CA ARG A 5 24.38 -56.01 -35.70
C ARG A 5 23.71 -55.94 -34.33
N ILE A 6 24.49 -55.54 -33.34
CA ILE A 6 24.00 -55.06 -32.05
C ILE A 6 23.45 -53.67 -32.31
N PHE A 7 22.12 -53.52 -32.29
CA PHE A 7 21.49 -52.20 -32.22
C PHE A 7 21.44 -51.77 -30.76
N ILE A 8 22.37 -50.91 -30.38
CA ILE A 8 22.29 -50.14 -29.14
C ILE A 8 21.15 -49.14 -29.34
N HIS A 9 20.04 -49.31 -28.63
CA HIS A 9 18.94 -48.33 -28.62
C HIS A 9 19.23 -47.24 -27.58
N PRO A 10 19.55 -45.99 -27.98
CA PRO A 10 19.85 -44.91 -27.04
C PRO A 10 18.59 -44.36 -26.32
N TYR A 11 17.39 -44.77 -26.76
CA TYR A 11 16.12 -44.22 -26.27
C TYR A 11 15.60 -44.84 -24.97
N LEU A 12 16.05 -46.05 -24.63
CA LEU A 12 15.61 -46.75 -23.40
C LEU A 12 16.32 -46.24 -22.14
N TYR A 13 17.58 -45.79 -22.28
CA TYR A 13 18.32 -45.22 -21.16
C TYR A 13 17.85 -43.80 -20.81
N LEU A 14 17.38 -43.03 -21.80
CA LEU A 14 16.86 -41.67 -21.57
C LEU A 14 15.58 -41.68 -20.72
N SER A 15 14.68 -42.64 -20.98
CA SER A 15 13.44 -42.83 -20.21
C SER A 15 13.72 -43.24 -18.77
N CYS A 16 14.72 -44.10 -18.53
CA CYS A 16 15.10 -44.54 -17.18
C CYS A 16 15.90 -43.45 -16.43
N PHE A 17 16.66 -42.61 -17.13
CA PHE A 17 17.35 -41.47 -16.52
C PHE A 17 16.36 -40.38 -16.10
N LEU A 18 15.32 -40.10 -16.90
CA LEU A 18 14.27 -39.13 -16.55
C LEU A 18 13.39 -39.60 -15.38
N SER A 19 13.06 -40.89 -15.30
CA SER A 19 12.28 -41.43 -14.18
C SER A 19 13.09 -41.52 -12.88
N ALA A 20 14.39 -41.82 -12.96
CA ALA A 20 15.29 -41.75 -11.81
C ALA A 20 15.54 -40.30 -11.35
N LEU A 21 15.57 -39.32 -12.26
CA LEU A 21 15.68 -37.90 -11.93
C LEU A 21 14.43 -37.38 -11.18
N LEU A 22 13.25 -37.96 -11.45
CA LEU A 22 11.99 -37.67 -10.74
C LEU A 22 11.91 -38.32 -9.35
N LEU A 23 12.75 -39.31 -9.04
CA LEU A 23 12.81 -39.98 -7.72
C LEU A 23 13.96 -39.48 -6.83
N LEU A 24 14.84 -38.63 -7.36
CA LEU A 24 16.03 -38.10 -6.68
C LEU A 24 15.98 -36.58 -6.43
N THR A 25 14.83 -35.91 -6.66
CA THR A 25 14.64 -34.59 -6.06
C THR A 25 14.27 -34.75 -4.59
N PRO A 26 14.95 -34.04 -3.69
CA PRO A 26 15.02 -34.43 -2.30
C PRO A 26 13.79 -33.93 -1.56
N ALA A 27 13.48 -34.60 -0.46
CA ALA A 27 12.66 -34.11 0.64
C ALA A 27 13.27 -32.88 1.35
N THR A 28 13.85 -31.94 0.59
CA THR A 28 14.46 -30.69 1.05
C THR A 28 13.83 -29.51 0.33
N LEU A 29 12.55 -29.27 0.58
CA LEU A 29 11.91 -27.95 0.44
C LEU A 29 11.05 -27.67 1.68
N LEU A 30 11.57 -28.03 2.86
CA LEU A 30 11.23 -27.31 4.08
C LEU A 30 12.08 -26.05 4.10
N ALA A 31 11.45 -24.92 3.75
CA ALA A 31 11.93 -23.52 3.71
C ALA A 31 12.17 -22.98 2.28
N GLY A 32 11.25 -22.12 1.82
CA GLY A 32 11.60 -21.08 0.85
C GLY A 32 10.65 -20.83 -0.33
N ASN A 33 9.64 -21.67 -0.60
CA ASN A 33 8.61 -21.38 -1.61
C ASN A 33 7.22 -21.68 -1.05
N THR A 34 6.59 -20.66 -0.47
CA THR A 34 5.34 -20.72 0.29
C THR A 34 4.10 -20.44 -0.58
N ALA A 35 4.10 -20.84 -1.84
CA ALA A 35 2.91 -20.74 -2.68
C ALA A 35 1.89 -21.80 -2.20
N PRO A 36 0.67 -21.40 -1.77
CA PRO A 36 -0.30 -22.36 -1.29
C PRO A 36 -0.77 -23.26 -2.43
N PHE A 37 -0.82 -24.58 -2.18
CA PHE A 37 -1.32 -25.55 -3.15
C PHE A 37 -2.85 -25.51 -3.20
N VAL A 38 -3.39 -25.30 -4.41
CA VAL A 38 -4.83 -25.13 -4.63
C VAL A 38 -5.31 -26.15 -5.64
N THR A 39 -6.31 -26.94 -5.27
CA THR A 39 -6.98 -27.92 -6.12
C THR A 39 -8.27 -27.36 -6.73
N LYS A 40 -8.93 -26.43 -6.03
CA LYS A 40 -10.20 -25.85 -6.46
C LYS A 40 -10.26 -24.35 -6.23
N ILE A 41 -10.86 -23.63 -7.16
CA ILE A 41 -11.15 -22.20 -6.99
C ILE A 41 -12.65 -22.02 -6.85
N LYS A 42 -13.07 -21.32 -5.80
CA LYS A 42 -14.46 -20.97 -5.57
C LYS A 42 -14.67 -19.49 -5.81
N VAL A 43 -15.67 -19.15 -6.60
CA VAL A 43 -16.08 -17.75 -6.81
C VAL A 43 -17.21 -17.39 -5.86
N THR A 44 -17.13 -16.21 -5.26
CA THR A 44 -18.15 -15.67 -4.36
C THR A 44 -18.54 -14.27 -4.79
N GLY A 45 -19.81 -13.90 -4.64
CA GLY A 45 -20.33 -12.61 -5.09
C GLY A 45 -20.77 -12.57 -6.56
N ASN A 46 -20.73 -13.71 -7.26
CA ASN A 46 -21.31 -13.85 -8.59
C ASN A 46 -22.84 -13.87 -8.52
N THR A 47 -23.48 -12.95 -9.25
CA THR A 47 -24.94 -12.97 -9.49
C THR A 47 -25.30 -12.73 -10.96
N LEU A 48 -24.35 -12.34 -11.80
CA LEU A 48 -24.58 -11.98 -13.19
C LEU A 48 -24.38 -13.14 -14.18
N VAL A 49 -23.48 -14.07 -13.86
CA VAL A 49 -23.17 -15.24 -14.71
C VAL A 49 -23.69 -16.50 -14.02
N ASP A 50 -24.10 -17.51 -14.78
CA ASP A 50 -24.56 -18.77 -14.17
C ASP A 50 -23.39 -19.42 -13.39
N PRO A 51 -23.58 -19.80 -12.11
CA PRO A 51 -22.57 -20.54 -11.38
C PRO A 51 -22.05 -21.79 -12.10
N PHE A 52 -22.88 -22.46 -12.91
CA PHE A 52 -22.46 -23.61 -13.71
C PHE A 52 -21.36 -23.26 -14.72
N ASP A 53 -21.49 -22.09 -15.36
CA ASP A 53 -20.53 -21.60 -16.35
C ASP A 53 -19.19 -21.18 -15.73
N ILE A 54 -19.19 -20.84 -14.43
CA ILE A 54 -17.99 -20.45 -13.68
C ILE A 54 -17.32 -21.66 -13.03
N ASP A 55 -18.10 -22.50 -12.35
CA ASP A 55 -17.58 -23.60 -11.53
C ASP A 55 -16.91 -24.68 -12.39
N GLY A 56 -17.38 -24.89 -13.63
CA GLY A 56 -16.74 -25.80 -14.58
C GLY A 56 -15.43 -25.26 -15.18
N TYR A 57 -15.24 -23.94 -15.19
CA TYR A 57 -14.08 -23.27 -15.81
C TYR A 57 -12.88 -23.16 -14.87
N LEU A 58 -13.11 -23.26 -13.55
CA LEU A 58 -12.14 -22.96 -12.51
C LEU A 58 -11.74 -24.18 -11.63
N ASP A 59 -12.00 -25.39 -12.13
CA ASP A 59 -11.49 -26.62 -11.52
C ASP A 59 -10.07 -26.91 -12.02
N LEU A 60 -9.10 -26.93 -11.09
CA LEU A 60 -7.70 -27.16 -11.41
C LEU A 60 -7.34 -28.65 -11.44
N GLY A 61 -8.27 -29.53 -11.07
CA GLY A 61 -8.10 -30.98 -11.07
C GLY A 61 -6.93 -31.44 -10.20
N ASN A 62 -5.78 -31.69 -10.82
CA ASN A 62 -4.55 -32.14 -10.16
C ASN A 62 -3.92 -31.09 -9.23
N GLY A 63 -4.45 -29.87 -9.23
CA GLY A 63 -4.02 -28.76 -8.38
C GLY A 63 -2.77 -28.05 -8.88
N LEU A 64 -2.60 -26.81 -8.42
CA LEU A 64 -1.56 -25.89 -8.86
C LEU A 64 -1.01 -25.11 -7.66
N ASN A 65 0.29 -24.86 -7.67
CA ASN A 65 0.90 -23.91 -6.72
C ASN A 65 0.47 -22.49 -7.09
N MET A 66 -0.25 -21.81 -6.20
CA MET A 66 -0.72 -20.45 -6.45
C MET A 66 0.38 -19.43 -6.15
N THR A 67 1.05 -18.96 -7.20
CA THR A 67 1.89 -17.77 -7.13
C THR A 67 1.06 -16.49 -7.38
N PRO A 68 1.54 -15.29 -7.00
CA PRO A 68 0.88 -14.03 -7.33
C PRO A 68 0.51 -13.89 -8.80
N GLU A 69 1.40 -14.28 -9.70
CA GLU A 69 1.21 -14.17 -11.15
C GLU A 69 0.10 -15.10 -11.65
N ILE A 70 0.02 -16.32 -11.11
CA ILE A 70 -1.06 -17.26 -11.44
C ILE A 70 -2.39 -16.75 -10.90
N MET A 71 -2.41 -16.18 -9.69
CA MET A 71 -3.63 -15.60 -9.14
C MET A 71 -4.14 -14.44 -9.99
N ASP A 72 -3.24 -13.56 -10.46
CA ASP A 72 -3.59 -12.45 -11.34
C ASP A 72 -4.10 -12.97 -12.70
N LEU A 73 -3.48 -14.02 -13.24
CA LEU A 73 -3.96 -14.69 -14.45
C LEU A 73 -5.37 -15.24 -14.26
N VAL A 74 -5.63 -15.99 -13.19
CA VAL A 74 -6.97 -16.54 -12.92
C VAL A 74 -8.00 -15.41 -12.76
N VAL A 75 -7.65 -14.33 -12.06
CA VAL A 75 -8.54 -13.16 -11.91
C VAL A 75 -8.80 -12.50 -13.26
N SER A 76 -7.79 -12.42 -14.14
CA SER A 76 -7.94 -11.85 -15.47
C SER A 76 -8.82 -12.71 -16.38
N GLU A 77 -8.69 -14.03 -16.32
CA GLU A 77 -9.54 -14.98 -17.06
C GLU A 77 -10.98 -14.93 -16.55
N LEU A 78 -11.18 -14.83 -15.23
CA LEU A 78 -12.51 -14.63 -14.67
C LEU A 78 -13.15 -13.34 -15.20
N LYS A 79 -12.40 -12.23 -15.25
CA LYS A 79 -12.89 -10.98 -15.85
C LYS A 79 -13.19 -11.12 -17.34
N ALA A 80 -12.36 -11.85 -18.09
CA ALA A 80 -12.59 -12.12 -19.50
C ALA A 80 -13.89 -12.92 -19.72
N ASN A 81 -14.17 -13.90 -18.86
CA ASN A 81 -15.41 -14.68 -18.91
C ASN A 81 -16.65 -13.77 -18.68
N TYR A 82 -16.63 -12.92 -17.64
CA TYR A 82 -17.71 -11.94 -17.44
C TYR A 82 -17.88 -10.99 -18.63
N ASN A 83 -16.78 -10.54 -19.22
CA ASN A 83 -16.82 -9.70 -20.41
C ASN A 83 -17.45 -10.43 -21.61
N TYR A 84 -17.15 -11.72 -21.79
CA TYR A 84 -17.80 -12.56 -22.81
C TYR A 84 -19.32 -12.60 -22.63
N HIS A 85 -19.81 -12.65 -21.40
CA HIS A 85 -21.25 -12.56 -21.08
C HIS A 85 -21.82 -11.12 -21.15
N GLY A 86 -20.99 -10.12 -21.45
CA GLY A 86 -21.39 -8.72 -21.62
C GLY A 86 -21.41 -7.91 -20.32
N HIS A 87 -20.61 -8.31 -19.32
CA HIS A 87 -20.46 -7.67 -18.02
C HIS A 87 -19.02 -7.22 -17.76
N PRO A 88 -18.53 -6.18 -18.46
CA PRO A 88 -17.13 -5.76 -18.38
C PRO A 88 -16.78 -5.01 -17.08
N PHE A 89 -17.74 -4.47 -16.33
CA PHE A 89 -17.49 -3.60 -15.18
C PHE A 89 -17.50 -4.36 -13.86
N ILE A 90 -16.75 -5.46 -13.79
CA ILE A 90 -16.61 -6.24 -12.57
C ILE A 90 -15.25 -6.05 -11.89
N GLY A 91 -15.28 -5.85 -10.58
CA GLY A 91 -14.13 -6.03 -9.72
C GLY A 91 -13.94 -7.50 -9.41
N ALA A 92 -12.71 -8.00 -9.42
CA ALA A 92 -12.42 -9.34 -8.92
C ALA A 92 -11.08 -9.29 -8.19
N TYR A 93 -11.03 -9.89 -7.01
CA TYR A 93 -9.84 -9.96 -6.17
C TYR A 93 -9.72 -11.32 -5.52
N SER A 94 -8.53 -11.91 -5.61
CA SER A 94 -8.22 -13.17 -4.95
C SER A 94 -7.99 -12.92 -3.46
N THR A 95 -8.37 -13.89 -2.64
CA THR A 95 -7.95 -13.90 -1.24
C THR A 95 -7.00 -15.07 -1.04
N LEU A 96 -5.75 -14.78 -0.63
CA LEU A 96 -4.69 -15.78 -0.38
C LEU A 96 -5.03 -16.83 0.69
N LYS A 97 -6.21 -16.74 1.31
CA LYS A 97 -6.68 -17.70 2.31
C LYS A 97 -7.17 -18.96 1.61
N VAL A 98 -6.29 -19.96 1.52
CA VAL A 98 -6.62 -21.31 1.06
C VAL A 98 -7.09 -22.14 2.24
N LYS A 99 -8.27 -22.76 2.11
CA LYS A 99 -8.81 -23.71 3.10
C LYS A 99 -9.04 -25.05 2.42
N ASN A 100 -8.43 -26.12 2.92
CA ASN A 100 -8.56 -27.48 2.37
C ASN A 100 -8.31 -27.54 0.85
N GLY A 101 -7.25 -26.86 0.37
CA GLY A 101 -6.93 -26.79 -1.06
C GLY A 101 -7.89 -25.94 -1.90
N THR A 102 -8.88 -25.27 -1.30
CA THR A 102 -9.80 -24.38 -1.99
C THR A 102 -9.41 -22.92 -1.79
N MET A 103 -9.15 -22.20 -2.88
CA MET A 103 -8.97 -20.74 -2.90
C MET A 103 -10.30 -20.05 -3.17
N THR A 104 -10.56 -18.92 -2.52
CA THR A 104 -11.76 -18.12 -2.79
C THR A 104 -11.40 -16.83 -3.52
N ILE A 105 -12.08 -16.59 -4.65
CA ILE A 105 -12.07 -15.32 -5.37
C ILE A 105 -13.38 -14.60 -5.05
N LYS A 106 -13.28 -13.32 -4.71
CA LYS A 106 -14.42 -12.44 -4.49
C LYS A 106 -14.62 -11.58 -5.73
N VAL A 107 -15.83 -11.60 -6.26
CA VAL A 107 -16.29 -10.73 -7.34
C VAL A 107 -17.12 -9.61 -6.74
N ASP A 108 -16.83 -8.39 -7.14
CA ASP A 108 -17.61 -7.19 -6.85
C ASP A 108 -18.28 -6.68 -8.13
N GLU A 109 -19.60 -6.87 -8.21
CA GLU A 109 -20.42 -6.51 -9.36
C GLU A 109 -21.08 -5.12 -9.20
N LYS A 110 -20.76 -4.38 -8.12
CA LYS A 110 -21.40 -3.08 -7.84
C LYS A 110 -21.33 -2.12 -9.01
N ASP A 111 -20.18 -2.05 -9.67
CA ASP A 111 -19.96 -1.12 -10.78
C ASP A 111 -20.81 -1.50 -12.00
N GLU A 112 -20.94 -2.79 -12.28
CA GLU A 112 -21.84 -3.31 -13.32
C GLU A 112 -23.31 -3.00 -12.99
N TYR A 113 -23.71 -3.06 -11.72
CA TYR A 113 -25.05 -2.62 -11.28
C TYR A 113 -25.24 -1.11 -11.26
N ARG A 114 -24.16 -0.32 -11.16
CA ARG A 114 -24.21 1.14 -11.15
C ARG A 114 -24.14 1.72 -12.55
N TRP A 115 -23.34 1.19 -13.47
CA TRP A 115 -23.12 1.80 -14.78
C TRP A 115 -23.19 0.82 -15.95
N GLY A 116 -23.40 -0.47 -15.67
CA GLY A 116 -23.43 -1.54 -16.66
C GLY A 116 -24.82 -1.93 -17.16
N LYS A 117 -24.84 -3.06 -17.88
CA LYS A 117 -26.00 -3.59 -18.61
C LYS A 117 -27.21 -3.88 -17.70
N PRO A 118 -27.05 -4.48 -16.50
CA PRO A 118 -28.17 -4.76 -15.61
C PRO A 118 -28.98 -3.52 -15.20
N ARG A 119 -28.32 -2.36 -15.02
CA ARG A 119 -29.00 -1.09 -14.71
C ARG A 119 -29.86 -0.62 -15.86
N ALA A 120 -29.30 -0.64 -17.07
CA ALA A 120 -29.98 -0.19 -18.28
C ALA A 120 -31.19 -1.08 -18.62
N GLU A 121 -31.04 -2.39 -18.48
CA GLU A 121 -32.15 -3.35 -18.65
C GLU A 121 -33.27 -3.10 -17.64
N ARG A 122 -32.93 -2.98 -16.34
CA ARG A 122 -33.90 -2.70 -15.28
C ARG A 122 -34.63 -1.39 -15.52
N ALA A 123 -33.91 -0.32 -15.91
CA ALA A 123 -34.51 0.97 -16.20
C ALA A 123 -35.48 0.91 -17.39
N THR A 124 -35.08 0.22 -18.46
CA THR A 124 -35.89 0.03 -19.67
C THR A 124 -37.17 -0.75 -19.36
N LEU A 125 -37.05 -1.90 -18.69
CA LEU A 125 -38.19 -2.73 -18.32
C LEU A 125 -39.13 -2.04 -17.33
N LYS A 126 -38.58 -1.34 -16.33
CA LYS A 126 -39.38 -0.54 -15.39
C LYS A 126 -40.18 0.52 -16.12
N ARG A 127 -39.58 1.22 -17.08
CA ARG A 127 -40.28 2.26 -17.86
C ARG A 127 -41.35 1.64 -18.75
N ALA A 128 -41.07 0.52 -19.42
CA ALA A 128 -42.05 -0.18 -20.25
C ALA A 128 -43.25 -0.64 -19.42
N PHE A 129 -43.01 -1.23 -18.24
CA PHE A 129 -44.05 -1.66 -17.32
C PHE A 129 -44.92 -0.50 -16.81
N LEU A 130 -44.31 0.62 -16.41
CA LEU A 130 -45.03 1.80 -15.90
C LEU A 130 -45.96 2.46 -16.94
N HIS A 131 -45.68 2.26 -18.22
CA HIS A 131 -46.45 2.84 -19.33
C HIS A 131 -47.25 1.79 -20.12
N ASP A 132 -47.30 0.55 -19.63
CA ASP A 132 -47.96 -0.60 -20.27
C ASP A 132 -47.57 -0.80 -21.75
N ILE A 133 -46.27 -0.69 -22.04
CA ILE A 133 -45.71 -0.82 -23.39
C ILE A 133 -45.08 -2.20 -23.57
N THR A 134 -45.53 -2.95 -24.58
CA THR A 134 -44.82 -4.15 -25.04
C THR A 134 -43.66 -3.75 -25.97
N LEU A 135 -42.42 -3.90 -25.49
CA LEU A 135 -41.23 -3.59 -26.29
C LEU A 135 -40.85 -4.76 -27.20
N LYS A 136 -40.64 -4.47 -28.50
CA LYS A 136 -39.94 -5.39 -29.41
C LYS A 136 -38.48 -5.52 -28.99
N GLU A 137 -37.92 -6.72 -29.15
CA GLU A 137 -36.56 -7.04 -28.70
C GLU A 137 -35.48 -6.15 -29.34
N SER A 138 -35.61 -5.85 -30.64
CA SER A 138 -34.71 -4.91 -31.32
C SER A 138 -34.75 -3.49 -30.76
N ARG A 139 -35.95 -3.00 -30.42
CA ARG A 139 -36.10 -1.68 -29.78
C ARG A 139 -35.54 -1.68 -28.36
N LYS A 140 -35.78 -2.75 -27.60
CA LYS A 140 -35.22 -2.93 -26.25
C LYS A 140 -33.69 -2.85 -26.29
N HIS A 141 -33.05 -3.57 -27.22
CA HIS A 141 -31.59 -3.56 -27.37
C HIS A 141 -31.04 -2.15 -27.66
N ASN A 142 -31.63 -1.43 -28.61
CA ASN A 142 -31.19 -0.07 -28.97
C ASN A 142 -31.32 0.92 -27.79
N ILE A 143 -32.39 0.81 -27.01
CA ILE A 143 -32.59 1.64 -25.82
C ILE A 143 -31.52 1.33 -24.77
N ILE A 144 -31.26 0.05 -24.50
CA ILE A 144 -30.23 -0.37 -23.55
C ILE A 144 -28.86 0.14 -23.97
N GLU A 145 -28.47 -0.01 -25.24
CA GLU A 145 -27.17 0.47 -25.74
C GLU A 145 -27.03 2.00 -25.59
N THR A 146 -28.10 2.74 -25.85
CA THR A 146 -28.12 4.20 -25.69
C THR A 146 -27.95 4.60 -24.21
N LEU A 147 -28.65 3.90 -23.30
CA LEU A 147 -28.52 4.12 -21.87
C LEU A 147 -27.12 3.76 -21.36
N LEU A 148 -26.53 2.67 -21.86
CA LEU A 148 -25.17 2.27 -21.50
C LEU A 148 -24.14 3.35 -21.85
N LYS A 149 -24.21 3.90 -23.07
CA LYS A 149 -23.35 5.03 -23.48
C LYS A 149 -23.56 6.25 -22.57
N GLY A 150 -24.80 6.51 -22.15
CA GLY A 150 -25.12 7.57 -21.19
C GLY A 150 -24.50 7.34 -19.81
N TYR A 151 -24.62 6.14 -19.27
CA TYR A 151 -24.06 5.78 -17.96
C TYR A 151 -22.52 5.77 -17.97
N GLN A 152 -21.90 5.35 -19.06
CA GLN A 152 -20.44 5.44 -19.22
C GLN A 152 -19.96 6.89 -19.18
N LYS A 153 -20.65 7.81 -19.86
CA LYS A 153 -20.35 9.25 -19.77
C LYS A 153 -20.51 9.79 -18.35
N GLN A 154 -21.56 9.36 -17.64
CA GLN A 154 -21.77 9.74 -16.23
C GLN A 154 -20.63 9.22 -15.34
N LYS A 155 -20.22 7.96 -15.52
CA LYS A 155 -19.09 7.37 -14.79
C LYS A 155 -17.82 8.19 -14.95
N LEU A 156 -17.46 8.56 -16.18
CA LEU A 156 -16.28 9.40 -16.45
C LEU A 156 -16.36 10.75 -15.75
N ILE A 157 -17.54 11.39 -15.74
CA ILE A 157 -17.73 12.67 -15.04
C ILE A 157 -17.58 12.47 -13.52
N GLU A 158 -18.18 11.41 -12.96
CA GLU A 158 -18.05 11.10 -11.54
C GLU A 158 -16.59 10.82 -11.13
N GLU A 159 -15.82 10.14 -11.97
CA GLU A 159 -14.38 9.89 -11.76
C GLU A 159 -13.57 11.19 -11.77
N ILE A 160 -13.79 12.07 -12.76
CA ILE A 160 -13.12 13.38 -12.84
C ILE A 160 -13.43 14.24 -11.61
N VAL A 161 -14.71 14.28 -11.21
CA VAL A 161 -15.13 15.03 -10.01
C VAL A 161 -14.51 14.44 -8.75
N ALA A 162 -14.46 13.12 -8.62
CA ALA A 162 -13.84 12.45 -7.48
C ALA A 162 -12.33 12.75 -7.40
N GLU A 163 -11.61 12.68 -8.52
CA GLU A 163 -10.18 13.01 -8.59
C GLU A 163 -9.93 14.46 -8.17
N PHE A 164 -10.70 15.42 -8.71
CA PHE A 164 -10.61 16.83 -8.35
C PHE A 164 -10.88 17.07 -6.84
N LEU A 165 -11.88 16.41 -6.28
CA LEU A 165 -12.21 16.55 -4.85
C LEU A 165 -11.10 15.98 -3.96
N VAL A 166 -10.52 14.84 -4.33
CA VAL A 166 -9.38 14.24 -3.62
C VAL A 166 -8.16 15.16 -3.70
N GLU A 167 -7.86 15.71 -4.87
CA GLU A 167 -6.74 16.64 -5.04
C GLU A 167 -6.93 17.89 -4.18
N LYS A 168 -8.14 18.46 -4.17
CA LYS A 168 -8.49 19.61 -3.32
C LYS A 168 -8.33 19.27 -1.84
N GLN A 169 -8.78 18.10 -1.40
CA GLN A 169 -8.62 17.66 -0.02
C GLN A 169 -7.15 17.48 0.37
N ARG A 170 -6.33 16.89 -0.52
CA ARG A 170 -4.88 16.73 -0.29
C ARG A 170 -4.19 18.08 -0.09
N LYS A 171 -4.48 19.07 -0.93
CA LYS A 171 -3.92 20.43 -0.78
C LYS A 171 -4.28 21.07 0.56
N VAL A 172 -5.53 20.92 0.99
CA VAL A 172 -5.97 21.44 2.30
C VAL A 172 -5.24 20.73 3.45
N ILE A 173 -5.09 19.40 3.37
CA ILE A 173 -4.34 18.62 4.37
C ILE A 173 -2.87 19.07 4.42
N GLU A 174 -2.23 19.23 3.26
CA GLU A 174 -0.86 19.73 3.16
C GLU A 174 -0.71 21.12 3.78
N GLU A 175 -1.65 22.04 3.53
CA GLU A 175 -1.64 23.38 4.13
C GLU A 175 -1.80 23.34 5.65
N ILE A 176 -2.71 22.52 6.17
CA ILE A 176 -2.88 22.32 7.62
C ILE A 176 -1.61 21.74 8.24
N HIS A 177 -0.99 20.76 7.59
CA HIS A 177 0.27 20.18 8.05
C HIS A 177 1.39 21.23 8.07
N TYR A 178 1.51 22.04 7.01
CA TYR A 178 2.48 23.12 6.94
C TYR A 178 2.29 24.14 8.06
N GLN A 179 1.06 24.63 8.27
CA GLN A 179 0.74 25.57 9.34
C GLN A 179 1.05 24.98 10.73
N ARG A 180 0.77 23.69 10.94
CA ARG A 180 1.10 22.98 12.17
C ARG A 180 2.61 22.93 12.41
N ILE A 181 3.40 22.65 11.37
CA ILE A 181 4.87 22.63 11.45
C ILE A 181 5.41 24.01 11.81
N VAL A 182 4.90 25.08 11.18
CA VAL A 182 5.30 26.46 11.49
C VAL A 182 5.00 26.81 12.94
N ALA A 183 3.80 26.47 13.43
CA ALA A 183 3.42 26.71 14.82
C ALA A 183 4.26 25.90 15.82
N LEU A 184 4.70 24.69 15.46
CA LEU A 184 5.61 23.89 16.29
C LEU A 184 7.01 24.53 16.32
N ARG A 185 7.53 24.98 15.17
CA ARG A 185 8.82 25.71 15.09
C ARG A 185 8.83 26.94 15.97
N GLU A 186 7.76 27.72 15.96
CA GLU A 186 7.63 28.91 16.81
C GLU A 186 7.65 28.56 18.30
N LYS A 187 6.89 27.54 18.72
CA LYS A 187 6.90 27.04 20.11
C LYS A 187 8.26 26.53 20.55
N VAL A 188 8.97 25.81 19.68
CA VAL A 188 10.33 25.31 19.96
C VAL A 188 11.29 26.50 20.10
N ALA A 189 11.22 27.47 19.19
CA ALA A 189 12.06 28.68 19.25
C ALA A 189 11.83 29.46 20.56
N ASP A 190 10.58 29.64 20.98
CA ASP A 190 10.27 30.30 22.25
C ASP A 190 10.81 29.54 23.46
N LYS A 191 10.68 28.21 23.47
CA LYS A 191 11.25 27.37 24.54
C LYS A 191 12.78 27.41 24.57
N VAL A 192 13.43 27.46 23.42
CA VAL A 192 14.89 27.61 23.33
C VAL A 192 15.33 28.98 23.86
N ARG A 193 14.61 30.07 23.53
CA ARG A 193 14.88 31.40 24.09
C ARG A 193 14.69 31.45 25.60
N GLU A 194 13.61 30.86 26.12
CA GLU A 194 13.39 30.72 27.57
C GLU A 194 14.57 30.01 28.22
N PHE A 195 15.00 28.88 27.68
CA PHE A 195 16.14 28.11 28.19
C PHE A 195 17.45 28.91 28.17
N GLN A 196 17.76 29.60 27.07
CA GLN A 196 18.94 30.46 26.97
C GLN A 196 18.93 31.57 28.02
N SER A 197 17.78 32.19 28.27
CA SER A 197 17.64 33.24 29.31
C SER A 197 17.87 32.69 30.72
N ILE A 198 17.37 31.48 31.01
CA ILE A 198 17.58 30.80 32.29
C ILE A 198 19.05 30.45 32.47
N LYS A 199 19.70 29.87 31.43
CA LYS A 199 21.12 29.54 31.44
C LYS A 199 21.98 30.76 31.78
N LYS A 200 21.74 31.88 31.08
CA LYS A 200 22.47 33.14 31.33
C LYS A 200 22.26 33.65 32.77
N ASN A 201 21.04 33.60 33.30
CA ASN A 201 20.77 34.00 34.68
C ASN A 201 21.49 33.11 35.71
N ILE A 202 21.59 31.80 35.46
CA ILE A 202 22.32 30.87 36.32
C ILE A 202 23.83 31.16 36.27
N GLU A 203 24.40 31.34 35.07
CA GLU A 203 25.80 31.71 34.88
C GLU A 203 26.13 33.03 35.60
N GLU A 204 25.28 34.06 35.47
CA GLU A 204 25.45 35.33 36.19
C GLU A 204 25.37 35.17 37.71
N GLN A 205 24.53 34.25 38.22
CA GLN A 205 24.47 33.95 39.65
C GLN A 205 25.72 33.20 40.14
N GLU A 206 26.25 32.27 39.35
CA GLU A 206 27.49 31.55 39.68
C GLU A 206 28.69 32.49 39.69
N ILE A 207 28.81 33.37 38.68
CA ILE A 207 29.87 34.40 38.64
C ILE A 207 29.79 35.28 39.89
N ARG A 208 28.60 35.77 40.27
CA ARG A 208 28.43 36.55 41.50
C ARG A 208 28.81 35.78 42.77
N ARG A 209 28.46 34.49 42.87
CA ARG A 209 28.87 33.65 44.01
C ARG A 209 30.38 33.47 44.08
N ILE A 210 31.04 33.25 42.94
CA ILE A 210 32.49 33.11 42.85
C ILE A 210 33.17 34.41 43.27
N GLU A 211 32.68 35.57 42.81
CA GLU A 211 33.18 36.88 43.24
C GLU A 211 32.98 37.11 44.73
N GLU A 212 31.80 36.83 45.28
CA GLU A 212 31.57 36.93 46.73
C GLU A 212 32.50 36.01 47.52
N MET A 213 32.72 34.78 47.07
CA MET A 213 33.68 33.85 47.68
C MET A 213 35.10 34.42 47.63
N LYS A 214 35.51 34.98 46.50
CA LYS A 214 36.81 35.64 46.32
C LYS A 214 36.98 36.81 47.30
N TYR A 215 35.98 37.70 47.39
CA TYR A 215 35.98 38.81 48.36
C TYR A 215 36.07 38.32 49.81
N ARG A 216 35.35 37.26 50.18
CA ARG A 216 35.42 36.68 51.53
C ARG A 216 36.81 36.13 51.83
N ILE A 217 37.44 35.41 50.89
CA ILE A 217 38.80 34.88 51.03
C ILE A 217 39.82 36.02 51.20
N GLU A 218 39.72 37.07 50.38
CA GLU A 218 40.60 38.23 50.45
C GLU A 218 40.42 39.01 51.77
N SER A 219 39.19 39.16 52.26
CA SER A 219 38.87 39.83 53.54
C SER A 219 39.30 39.04 54.78
N ALA A 220 39.39 37.71 54.69
CA ALA A 220 39.83 36.83 55.77
C ALA A 220 41.36 36.78 55.93
N GLY A 221 42.12 37.52 55.12
CA GLY A 221 43.58 37.64 55.24
C GLY A 221 44.37 36.42 54.77
N LEU A 222 43.73 35.46 54.08
CA LEU A 222 44.41 34.38 53.38
C LEU A 222 44.91 34.93 52.04
N LYS A 223 46.24 35.10 51.92
CA LYS A 223 47.05 35.59 50.77
C LYS A 223 46.29 36.02 49.51
N LYS A 224 46.61 37.24 49.01
CA LYS A 224 46.32 37.68 47.64
C LYS A 224 46.64 36.56 46.65
N LEU A 225 45.62 36.02 45.99
CA LEU A 225 45.77 35.21 44.77
C LEU A 225 46.14 36.18 43.64
N SER A 226 47.38 36.66 43.66
CA SER A 226 48.04 37.14 42.46
C SER A 226 48.66 35.92 41.80
N ASP A 227 47.93 35.32 40.88
CA ASP A 227 48.45 34.81 39.61
C ASP A 227 47.26 34.63 38.65
N PRO A 228 47.44 34.94 37.35
CA PRO A 228 46.34 35.05 36.41
C PRO A 228 45.72 33.68 36.22
N ILE A 229 44.39 33.62 36.30
CA ILE A 229 43.65 32.49 35.73
C ILE A 229 43.85 32.65 34.22
N GLU A 230 44.88 31.98 33.69
CA GLU A 230 45.00 31.67 32.28
C GLU A 230 43.67 31.07 31.83
N GLU A 231 42.97 31.84 31.01
CA GLU A 231 42.27 31.36 29.83
C GLU A 231 41.47 30.05 30.02
N ILE A 232 40.37 30.14 30.78
CA ILE A 232 39.18 29.34 30.48
C ILE A 232 38.16 30.25 29.77
N THR A 233 38.65 30.97 28.77
CA THR A 233 37.87 31.73 27.78
C THR A 233 37.93 31.03 26.42
N GLY A 234 38.12 29.70 26.41
CA GLY A 234 38.29 28.89 25.19
C GLY A 234 37.18 27.88 24.90
N MET A 235 36.09 27.83 25.69
CA MET A 235 34.99 26.87 25.47
C MET A 235 33.60 27.50 25.43
N ALA A 236 33.50 28.81 25.24
CA ALA A 236 32.23 29.54 25.36
C ALA A 236 31.63 30.05 24.04
N SER A 237 32.18 29.72 22.86
CA SER A 237 31.69 30.34 21.62
C SER A 237 31.48 29.42 20.41
N GLU A 238 31.70 28.11 20.54
CA GLU A 238 31.52 27.16 19.42
C GLU A 238 30.53 26.06 19.79
N GLU A 239 29.29 26.41 20.10
CA GLU A 239 28.20 25.45 19.91
C GLU A 239 26.91 26.22 19.63
N TYR A 240 26.35 25.96 18.45
CA TYR A 240 25.09 26.50 17.91
C TYR A 240 25.12 27.92 17.36
N THR A 241 26.05 28.20 16.44
CA THR A 241 25.83 29.26 15.43
C THR A 241 24.69 28.92 14.47
N ASP A 242 24.32 27.64 14.35
CA ASP A 242 23.31 27.15 13.40
C ASP A 242 22.05 26.63 14.13
N LEU A 243 21.43 27.52 14.92
CA LEU A 243 20.14 27.26 15.58
C LEU A 243 19.07 26.81 14.56
N ASP A 244 19.12 27.37 13.35
CA ASP A 244 18.21 27.03 12.25
C ASP A 244 18.44 25.60 11.74
N GLU A 245 19.69 25.14 11.66
CA GLU A 245 20.02 23.76 11.25
C GLU A 245 19.61 22.73 12.31
N PHE A 246 19.75 23.06 13.60
CA PHE A 246 19.25 22.22 14.68
C PHE A 246 17.71 22.12 14.68
N ILE A 247 17.01 23.25 14.50
CA ILE A 247 15.54 23.27 14.42
C ILE A 247 15.05 22.50 13.20
N ASP A 248 15.72 22.64 12.05
CA ASP A 248 15.37 21.88 10.85
C ASP A 248 15.58 20.37 11.03
N ASN A 249 16.66 19.95 11.70
CA ASN A 249 16.92 18.53 11.99
C ASN A 249 15.90 17.92 12.97
N VAL A 250 15.56 18.61 14.07
CA VAL A 250 14.55 18.12 15.03
C VAL A 250 13.17 18.04 14.40
N VAL A 251 12.79 19.04 13.60
CA VAL A 251 11.51 19.02 12.86
C VAL A 251 11.49 17.90 11.82
N PHE A 252 12.61 17.64 11.14
CA PHE A 252 12.73 16.56 10.16
C PHE A 252 12.60 15.17 10.81
N GLU A 253 13.18 14.96 11.99
CA GLU A 253 13.04 13.70 12.73
C GLU A 253 11.59 13.46 13.21
N GLU A 254 10.89 14.50 13.67
CA GLU A 254 9.49 14.39 14.08
C GLU A 254 8.53 14.19 12.88
N MET A 255 8.90 14.66 11.68
CA MET A 255 8.18 14.38 10.43
C MET A 255 8.33 12.92 9.96
N LEU A 256 9.47 12.28 10.23
CA LEU A 256 9.69 10.88 9.90
C LEU A 256 8.96 9.93 10.86
N ASN A 257 8.81 10.32 12.13
CA ASN A 257 8.13 9.52 13.17
C ASN A 257 7.19 10.38 14.03
N PRO A 258 5.98 10.68 13.55
CA PRO A 258 5.03 11.44 14.35
C PRO A 258 4.51 10.60 15.53
N GLY A 259 5.02 10.88 16.74
CA GLY A 259 4.44 10.40 18.00
C GLY A 259 5.16 9.27 18.74
N LEU A 260 6.50 9.23 18.71
CA LEU A 260 7.30 8.49 19.69
C LEU A 260 7.59 9.35 20.93
#